data_AF-A0A534CPQ6-F1
#
_entry.id   AF-A0A534CPQ6-F1
#
_cell.length_a   1.000
_cell.length_b   1.000
_cell.length_c   1.000
_cell.angle_alpha   90.00
_cell.angle_beta   90.00
_cell.angle_gamma   90.00
#
_symmetry.space_group_name_H-M   'P 1'
#
loop_
_entity.id
_entity.type
_entity.pdbx_description
1 polymer ?
#
loop_
_entity_poly.entity_id
_entity_poly.type
_entity_poly.pdbx_seq_one_letter_code
_entity_poly.pdbx_strand_id
1 'polypeptide(L)'
;MRNSVSWAVGCLYLAAVAPLAHALDNGLARTPPMGWNSWNKFGCNVSAALIRQMADAMVRTGLKDVGYEYIVIDDCWQLSRDPSGAIVADPQRFPSGMRAVADYIHAKGLKFGLYSDAGDQTCQKRPGSHRHEKQDAQQYAAWGVDYLKYDWCFTQGLDAPTAYSTMRDALLATGRPIVFSICEWGKSKPWSWAPAVGNLWRTTGDIVDCFDCPARPDKEDNGVLQILDQQAGLEPAAGPGHW
;
A
#
# COMPACT_ATOMS: atom_id res chain seq x y z
N MET A 1 26.24 56.26 -49.43
CA MET A 1 25.42 55.97 -48.24
C MET A 1 25.08 54.49 -48.29
N ARG A 2 25.69 53.67 -47.43
CA ARG A 2 25.48 52.21 -47.37
C ARG A 2 24.43 51.94 -46.30
N ASN A 3 23.27 51.42 -46.68
CA ASN A 3 22.24 51.00 -45.74
C ASN A 3 22.49 49.55 -45.31
N SER A 4 22.81 49.37 -44.04
CA SER A 4 22.98 48.08 -43.38
C SER A 4 21.61 47.52 -42.99
N VAL A 5 21.26 46.33 -43.48
CA VAL A 5 20.07 45.59 -43.02
C VAL A 5 20.47 44.76 -41.81
N SER A 6 19.87 45.04 -40.65
CA SER A 6 20.05 44.27 -39.42
C SER A 6 18.99 43.17 -39.36
N TRP A 7 19.40 41.91 -39.37
CA TRP A 7 18.52 40.77 -39.13
C TRP A 7 18.49 40.46 -37.64
N ALA A 8 17.41 40.82 -36.96
CA ALA A 8 17.16 40.38 -35.60
C ALA A 8 16.67 38.93 -35.62
N VAL A 9 17.54 37.99 -35.22
CA VAL A 9 17.15 36.60 -34.95
C VAL A 9 16.45 36.57 -33.60
N GLY A 10 15.12 36.54 -33.62
CA GLY A 10 14.32 36.31 -32.41
C GLY A 10 14.39 34.84 -32.01
N CYS A 11 15.09 34.53 -30.92
CA CYS A 11 15.04 33.22 -30.28
C CYS A 11 13.62 32.98 -29.73
N LEU A 12 12.84 32.13 -30.38
CA LEU A 12 11.64 31.55 -29.77
C LEU A 12 12.07 30.60 -28.64
N TYR A 13 11.86 31.02 -27.39
CA TYR A 13 11.89 30.11 -26.24
C TYR A 13 10.63 29.23 -26.29
N LEU A 14 10.78 27.99 -26.75
CA LEU A 14 9.81 26.93 -26.46
C LEU A 14 9.88 26.63 -24.97
N ALA A 15 8.94 27.16 -24.19
CA ALA A 15 8.74 26.70 -22.83
C ALA A 15 8.33 25.22 -22.89
N ALA A 16 9.21 24.33 -22.43
CA ALA A 16 8.88 22.93 -22.26
C ALA A 16 7.77 22.84 -21.20
N VAL A 17 6.54 22.58 -21.63
CA VAL A 17 5.45 22.22 -20.71
C VAL A 17 5.80 20.83 -20.18
N ALA A 18 6.26 20.78 -18.92
CA ALA A 18 6.46 19.49 -18.25
C ALA A 18 5.11 18.74 -18.27
N PRO A 19 5.07 17.47 -18.69
CA PRO A 19 3.85 16.69 -18.61
C PRO A 19 3.41 16.66 -17.15
N LEU A 20 2.17 17.08 -16.88
CA LEU A 20 1.53 16.85 -15.60
C LEU A 20 1.61 15.34 -15.34
N ALA A 21 2.29 14.94 -14.27
CA ALA A 21 2.29 13.55 -13.85
C ALA A 21 0.83 13.17 -13.55
N HIS A 22 0.27 12.26 -14.35
CA HIS A 22 -1.11 11.81 -14.15
C HIS A 22 -1.11 10.83 -12.99
N ALA A 23 -2.02 11.04 -12.03
CA ALA A 23 -2.27 10.07 -10.97
C ALA A 23 -2.81 8.75 -11.54
N LEU A 24 -2.64 7.67 -10.80
CA LEU A 24 -3.16 6.35 -11.09
C LEU A 24 -4.69 6.43 -11.13
N ASP A 25 -5.28 6.28 -12.31
CA ASP A 25 -6.73 6.24 -12.48
C ASP A 25 -7.21 4.79 -12.68
N ASN A 26 -7.14 3.99 -11.62
CA ASN A 26 -7.67 2.62 -11.60
C ASN A 26 -9.12 2.54 -11.09
N GLY A 27 -9.77 3.69 -10.86
CA GLY A 27 -11.15 3.79 -10.36
C GLY A 27 -11.34 3.43 -8.88
N LEU A 28 -10.27 3.07 -8.15
CA LEU A 28 -10.32 2.69 -6.75
C LEU A 28 -10.03 3.88 -5.82
N ALA A 29 -10.31 3.69 -4.52
CA ALA A 29 -10.04 4.67 -3.46
C ALA A 29 -10.48 6.11 -3.78
N ARG A 30 -11.62 6.30 -4.45
CA ARG A 30 -12.16 7.65 -4.76
C ARG A 30 -12.46 8.47 -3.49
N THR A 31 -12.65 7.80 -2.37
CA THR A 31 -12.59 8.34 -1.01
C THR A 31 -11.52 7.57 -0.22
N PRO A 32 -11.02 8.10 0.91
CA PRO A 32 -10.05 7.38 1.72
C PRO A 32 -10.60 6.00 2.13
N PRO A 33 -9.83 4.90 1.94
CA PRO A 33 -10.27 3.57 2.36
C PRO A 33 -10.52 3.50 3.87
N MET A 34 -11.64 2.92 4.27
CA MET A 34 -12.02 2.75 5.68
C MET A 34 -12.06 1.26 6.04
N GLY A 35 -11.49 0.89 7.18
CA GLY A 35 -11.41 -0.51 7.57
C GLY A 35 -10.65 -0.74 8.87
N TRP A 36 -10.19 -1.97 9.03
CA TRP A 36 -9.44 -2.45 10.19
C TRP A 36 -8.21 -3.23 9.73
N ASN A 37 -7.11 -3.08 10.45
CA ASN A 37 -5.86 -3.81 10.24
C ASN A 37 -5.49 -4.61 11.50
N SER A 38 -4.98 -5.84 11.34
CA SER A 38 -4.69 -6.73 12.46
C SER A 38 -3.51 -6.34 13.35
N TRP A 39 -2.60 -5.50 12.88
CA TRP A 39 -1.27 -5.33 13.46
C TRP A 39 -1.27 -4.77 14.88
N ASN A 40 -1.82 -3.56 15.10
CA ASN A 40 -1.65 -2.83 16.37
C ASN A 40 -2.13 -3.60 17.60
N LYS A 41 -3.12 -4.49 17.45
CA LYS A 41 -3.65 -5.28 18.56
C LYS A 41 -3.08 -6.69 18.63
N PHE A 42 -2.85 -7.33 17.48
CA PHE A 42 -2.58 -8.77 17.43
C PHE A 42 -1.16 -9.11 16.99
N GLY A 43 -0.44 -8.20 16.30
CA GLY A 43 0.87 -8.46 15.73
C GLY A 43 0.88 -9.78 14.93
N CYS A 44 1.89 -10.61 15.16
CA CYS A 44 1.96 -11.94 14.56
C CYS A 44 0.91 -12.94 15.08
N ASN A 45 0.03 -12.64 16.03
CA ASN A 45 -1.00 -13.57 16.49
C ASN A 45 -2.27 -13.47 15.64
N VAL A 46 -2.15 -13.80 14.35
CA VAL A 46 -3.24 -13.73 13.36
C VAL A 46 -3.62 -15.12 12.85
N SER A 47 -4.91 -15.36 12.63
CA SER A 47 -5.44 -16.66 12.15
C SER A 47 -6.78 -16.47 11.45
N ALA A 48 -7.20 -17.47 10.65
CA ALA A 48 -8.51 -17.47 10.01
C ALA A 48 -9.66 -17.31 11.02
N ALA A 49 -9.55 -17.91 12.21
CA ALA A 49 -10.56 -17.79 13.26
C ALA A 49 -10.67 -16.35 13.79
N LEU A 50 -9.55 -15.69 14.07
CA LEU A 50 -9.52 -14.28 14.49
C LEU A 50 -10.15 -13.39 13.42
N ILE A 51 -9.78 -13.58 12.16
CA ILE A 51 -10.26 -12.73 11.07
C ILE A 51 -11.76 -12.88 10.85
N ARG A 52 -12.32 -14.09 10.99
CA ARG A 52 -13.78 -14.29 10.99
C ARG A 52 -14.46 -13.55 12.13
N GLN A 53 -13.91 -13.62 13.34
CA GLN A 53 -14.44 -12.88 14.50
C GLN A 53 -14.42 -11.37 14.28
N MET A 54 -13.38 -10.84 13.65
CA MET A 54 -13.27 -9.41 13.35
C MET A 54 -14.24 -8.98 12.23
N ALA A 55 -14.42 -9.79 11.19
CA ALA A 55 -15.43 -9.55 10.17
C ALA A 55 -16.85 -9.56 10.77
N ASP A 56 -17.16 -10.53 11.62
CA ASP A 56 -18.44 -10.59 12.35
C ASP A 56 -18.64 -9.40 13.27
N ALA A 57 -17.59 -8.97 13.99
CA ALA A 57 -17.65 -7.81 14.86
C ALA A 57 -17.93 -6.53 14.06
N MET A 58 -17.22 -6.30 12.95
CA MET A 58 -17.38 -5.11 12.11
C MET A 58 -18.81 -4.97 11.56
N VAL A 59 -19.47 -6.08 11.22
CA VAL A 59 -20.90 -6.09 10.85
C VAL A 59 -21.78 -5.87 12.07
N ARG A 60 -21.60 -6.67 13.13
CA ARG A 60 -22.47 -6.65 14.31
C ARG A 60 -22.49 -5.29 15.03
N THR A 61 -21.38 -4.57 15.05
CA THR A 61 -21.27 -3.26 15.71
C THR A 61 -21.75 -2.10 14.84
N GLY A 62 -22.15 -2.35 13.59
CA GLY A 62 -22.58 -1.31 12.65
C GLY A 62 -21.43 -0.52 12.01
N LEU A 63 -20.16 -0.90 12.25
CA LEU A 63 -19.01 -0.23 11.62
C LEU A 63 -19.06 -0.34 10.10
N LYS A 64 -19.49 -1.49 9.58
CA LYS A 64 -19.72 -1.68 8.14
C LYS A 64 -20.71 -0.65 7.59
N ASP A 65 -21.81 -0.40 8.30
CA ASP A 65 -22.89 0.48 7.85
C ASP A 65 -22.47 1.95 7.79
N VAL A 66 -21.39 2.32 8.49
CA VAL A 66 -20.77 3.66 8.44
C VAL A 66 -19.48 3.70 7.62
N GLY A 67 -19.24 2.69 6.77
CA GLY A 67 -18.23 2.71 5.71
C GLY A 67 -16.96 1.89 5.98
N TYR A 68 -16.78 1.28 7.16
CA TYR A 68 -15.63 0.39 7.40
C TYR A 68 -15.82 -0.92 6.62
N GLU A 69 -15.17 -1.04 5.47
CA GLU A 69 -15.37 -2.16 4.56
C GLU A 69 -14.15 -3.07 4.42
N TYR A 70 -12.92 -2.61 4.73
CA TYR A 70 -11.72 -3.42 4.58
C TYR A 70 -11.34 -4.16 5.87
N ILE A 71 -11.09 -5.47 5.78
CA ILE A 71 -10.43 -6.28 6.82
C ILE A 71 -9.04 -6.65 6.30
N VAL A 72 -8.00 -5.99 6.82
CA VAL A 72 -6.61 -6.16 6.36
C VAL A 72 -5.84 -7.07 7.32
N ILE A 73 -5.37 -8.20 6.81
CA ILE A 73 -4.40 -9.07 7.48
C ILE A 73 -3.00 -8.48 7.26
N ASP A 74 -2.34 -8.12 8.34
CA ASP A 74 -0.96 -7.63 8.32
C ASP A 74 0.07 -8.78 8.34
N ASP A 75 1.33 -8.51 8.68
CA ASP A 75 2.43 -9.48 8.60
C ASP A 75 2.18 -10.80 9.38
N CYS A 76 3.04 -11.79 9.12
CA CYS A 76 3.06 -13.12 9.75
C CYS A 76 1.91 -14.06 9.36
N TRP A 77 1.19 -13.78 8.27
CA TRP A 77 0.22 -14.72 7.68
C TRP A 77 0.91 -15.79 6.83
N GLN A 78 2.00 -15.42 6.18
CA GLN A 78 2.82 -16.26 5.31
C GLN A 78 3.92 -16.97 6.11
N LEU A 79 4.14 -18.24 5.76
CA LEU A 79 5.10 -19.11 6.43
C LEU A 79 6.39 -19.28 5.62
N SER A 80 6.26 -19.56 4.32
CA SER A 80 7.37 -19.95 3.44
C SER A 80 7.03 -19.72 1.96
N ARG A 81 7.96 -20.07 1.08
CA ARG A 81 7.68 -20.32 -0.33
C ARG A 81 7.82 -21.81 -0.63
N ASP A 82 7.00 -22.35 -1.52
CA ASP A 82 7.12 -23.73 -2.00
C ASP A 82 8.23 -23.86 -3.08
N PRO A 83 8.54 -25.07 -3.57
CA PRO A 83 9.57 -25.25 -4.60
C PRO A 83 9.31 -24.54 -5.94
N SER A 84 8.06 -24.15 -6.22
CA SER A 84 7.70 -23.34 -7.39
C SER A 84 7.85 -21.83 -7.15
N GLY A 85 8.27 -21.44 -5.94
CA GLY A 85 8.38 -20.06 -5.51
C GLY A 85 7.05 -19.45 -5.02
N ALA A 86 5.96 -20.22 -4.97
CA ALA A 86 4.66 -19.70 -4.57
C ALA A 86 4.63 -19.45 -3.06
N ILE A 87 4.05 -18.31 -2.66
CA ILE A 87 3.95 -17.95 -1.24
C ILE A 87 2.91 -18.85 -0.54
N VAL A 88 3.29 -19.36 0.63
CA VAL A 88 2.50 -20.31 1.39
C VAL A 88 2.01 -19.64 2.67
N ALA A 89 0.69 -19.53 2.83
CA ALA A 89 0.07 -19.14 4.09
C ALA A 89 0.36 -20.18 5.18
N ASP A 90 0.51 -19.75 6.43
CA ASP A 90 0.70 -20.67 7.57
C ASP A 90 -0.49 -21.64 7.67
N PRO A 91 -0.31 -22.95 7.41
CA PRO A 91 -1.41 -23.91 7.34
C PRO A 91 -2.01 -24.23 8.71
N GLN A 92 -1.32 -23.91 9.82
CA GLN A 92 -1.90 -24.07 11.16
C GLN A 92 -2.86 -22.91 11.46
N ARG A 93 -2.52 -21.70 11.00
CA ARG A 93 -3.32 -20.48 11.22
C ARG A 93 -4.44 -20.31 10.19
N PHE A 94 -4.20 -20.78 8.98
CA PHE A 94 -5.10 -20.68 7.83
C PHE A 94 -5.32 -22.06 7.19
N PRO A 95 -5.89 -23.04 7.92
CA PRO A 95 -5.98 -24.44 7.46
C PRO A 95 -6.85 -24.65 6.22
N SER A 96 -7.74 -23.70 5.91
CA SER A 96 -8.55 -23.71 4.68
C SER A 96 -8.00 -22.78 3.59
N GLY A 97 -6.81 -22.23 3.78
CA GLY A 97 -6.17 -21.27 2.88
C GLY A 97 -6.80 -19.87 2.90
N MET A 98 -6.13 -18.93 2.21
CA MET A 98 -6.55 -17.52 2.19
C MET A 98 -7.83 -17.27 1.39
N ARG A 99 -8.10 -18.07 0.35
CA ARG A 99 -9.36 -17.97 -0.39
C ARG A 99 -10.58 -18.18 0.50
N ALA A 100 -10.55 -19.17 1.39
CA ALA A 100 -11.65 -19.41 2.32
C ALA A 100 -11.84 -18.28 3.35
N VAL A 101 -10.80 -17.47 3.59
CA VAL A 101 -10.89 -16.26 4.41
C VAL A 101 -11.53 -15.13 3.61
N ALA A 102 -11.08 -14.92 2.37
CA ALA A 102 -11.64 -13.93 1.45
C ALA A 102 -13.13 -14.19 1.21
N ASP A 103 -13.50 -15.42 0.83
CA ASP A 103 -14.89 -15.82 0.58
C ASP A 103 -15.79 -15.53 1.80
N TYR A 104 -15.28 -15.74 3.02
CA TYR A 104 -16.01 -15.43 4.24
C TYR A 104 -16.20 -13.92 4.44
N ILE A 105 -15.14 -13.13 4.24
CA ILE A 105 -15.18 -11.66 4.33
C ILE A 105 -16.16 -11.10 3.30
N HIS A 106 -16.07 -11.58 2.05
CA HIS A 106 -16.98 -11.18 0.96
C HIS A 106 -18.43 -11.57 1.24
N ALA A 107 -18.70 -12.73 1.83
CA ALA A 107 -20.04 -13.13 2.22
C ALA A 107 -20.67 -12.21 3.30
N LYS A 108 -19.85 -11.45 4.04
CA LYS A 108 -20.29 -10.40 4.96
C LYS A 108 -20.48 -9.05 4.28
N GLY A 109 -20.20 -8.96 2.97
CA GLY A 109 -20.18 -7.71 2.20
C GLY A 109 -19.03 -6.79 2.60
N LEU A 110 -17.93 -7.36 3.11
CA LEU A 110 -16.68 -6.66 3.41
C LEU A 110 -15.66 -6.99 2.30
N LYS A 111 -14.52 -6.30 2.31
CA LYS A 111 -13.40 -6.44 1.39
C LYS A 111 -12.17 -6.99 2.11
N PHE A 112 -11.44 -7.87 1.46
CA PHE A 112 -10.30 -8.56 2.03
C PHE A 112 -8.99 -7.85 1.69
N GLY A 113 -8.25 -7.41 2.70
CA GLY A 113 -6.90 -6.87 2.54
C GLY A 113 -5.81 -7.81 3.02
N LEU A 114 -4.67 -7.75 2.35
CA LEU A 114 -3.48 -8.54 2.65
C LEU A 114 -2.23 -7.66 2.72
N TYR A 115 -1.16 -8.22 3.24
CA TYR A 115 0.13 -7.58 3.41
C TYR A 115 1.25 -8.35 2.67
N SER A 116 2.19 -7.62 2.10
CA SER A 116 3.51 -8.13 1.72
C SER A 116 4.55 -7.00 1.81
N ASP A 117 5.76 -7.26 1.33
CA ASP A 117 6.91 -6.35 1.36
C ASP A 117 7.61 -6.31 0.01
N ALA A 118 8.08 -5.13 -0.40
CA ALA A 118 8.87 -4.93 -1.61
C ALA A 118 10.28 -5.54 -1.54
N GLY A 119 10.78 -5.88 -0.36
CA GLY A 119 12.06 -6.52 -0.14
C GLY A 119 12.01 -8.05 -0.15
N ASP A 120 13.18 -8.65 0.10
CA ASP A 120 13.35 -10.12 0.12
C ASP A 120 12.60 -10.78 1.29
N GLN A 121 12.43 -10.03 2.38
CA GLN A 121 11.70 -10.45 3.56
C GLN A 121 10.80 -9.32 4.04
N THR A 122 9.73 -9.67 4.73
CA THR A 122 8.90 -8.71 5.45
C THR A 122 9.59 -8.22 6.71
N CYS A 123 9.05 -7.18 7.35
CA CYS A 123 9.58 -6.66 8.61
C CYS A 123 9.68 -7.73 9.70
N GLN A 124 8.78 -8.73 9.73
CA GLN A 124 8.87 -9.90 10.63
C GLN A 124 9.65 -11.09 10.06
N LYS A 125 10.49 -10.84 9.06
CA LYS A 125 11.39 -11.83 8.42
C LYS A 125 10.65 -13.00 7.79
N ARG A 126 9.43 -12.77 7.32
CA ARG A 126 8.69 -13.73 6.48
C ARG A 126 9.05 -13.51 5.01
N PRO A 127 8.70 -14.41 4.07
CA PRO A 127 8.95 -14.14 2.66
C PRO A 127 8.29 -12.83 2.21
N GLY A 128 9.10 -11.92 1.66
CA GLY A 128 8.63 -10.73 0.94
C GLY A 128 8.46 -11.04 -0.55
N SER A 129 7.96 -10.08 -1.33
CA SER A 129 7.56 -10.28 -2.73
C SER A 129 8.63 -9.89 -3.76
N HIS A 130 9.81 -9.42 -3.33
CA HIS A 130 10.86 -9.06 -4.27
C HIS A 130 11.23 -10.21 -5.23
N ARG A 131 11.20 -9.95 -6.54
CA ARG A 131 11.40 -10.92 -7.64
C ARG A 131 10.29 -11.97 -7.81
N HIS A 132 9.22 -11.88 -7.01
CA HIS A 132 8.03 -12.74 -7.09
C HIS A 132 6.76 -11.94 -7.35
N GLU A 133 6.86 -10.64 -7.68
CA GLU A 133 5.75 -9.69 -7.71
C GLU A 133 4.62 -10.16 -8.62
N LYS A 134 4.95 -10.62 -9.84
CA LYS A 134 3.97 -11.17 -10.78
C LYS A 134 3.30 -12.44 -10.26
N GLN A 135 4.06 -13.35 -9.65
CA GLN A 135 3.53 -14.61 -9.12
C GLN A 135 2.62 -14.36 -7.93
N ASP A 136 3.08 -13.53 -7.00
CA ASP A 136 2.38 -13.18 -5.77
C ASP A 136 1.10 -12.39 -6.08
N ALA A 137 1.15 -11.38 -6.96
CA ALA A 137 -0.04 -10.63 -7.36
C ALA A 137 -1.13 -11.54 -7.95
N GLN A 138 -0.75 -12.47 -8.84
CA GLN A 138 -1.70 -13.44 -9.41
C GLN A 138 -2.29 -14.35 -8.33
N GLN A 139 -1.48 -14.79 -7.36
CA GLN A 139 -1.95 -15.61 -6.26
C GLN A 139 -2.90 -14.83 -5.34
N TYR A 140 -2.58 -13.57 -5.02
CA TYR A 140 -3.45 -12.69 -4.23
C TYR A 140 -4.79 -12.44 -4.93
N ALA A 141 -4.77 -12.20 -6.23
CA ALA A 141 -5.99 -12.06 -7.03
C ALA A 141 -6.82 -13.36 -7.05
N ALA A 142 -6.16 -14.52 -7.20
CA ALA A 142 -6.80 -15.83 -7.18
C ALA A 142 -7.42 -16.18 -5.80
N TRP A 143 -6.85 -15.66 -4.72
CA TRP A 143 -7.43 -15.76 -3.39
C TRP A 143 -8.56 -14.78 -3.14
N GLY A 144 -8.73 -13.76 -3.98
CA GLY A 144 -9.78 -12.75 -3.82
C GLY A 144 -9.38 -11.55 -2.96
N VAL A 145 -8.10 -11.20 -2.90
CA VAL A 145 -7.63 -9.98 -2.23
C VAL A 145 -8.16 -8.74 -2.96
N ASP A 146 -8.58 -7.72 -2.21
CA ASP A 146 -9.12 -6.44 -2.69
C ASP A 146 -8.24 -5.23 -2.29
N TYR A 147 -7.27 -5.45 -1.40
CA TYR A 147 -6.36 -4.43 -0.88
C TYR A 147 -5.01 -5.07 -0.58
N LEU A 148 -3.91 -4.44 -1.02
CA LEU A 148 -2.55 -4.85 -0.66
C LEU A 148 -1.83 -3.70 0.06
N LYS A 149 -1.47 -3.91 1.33
CA LYS A 149 -0.42 -3.14 2.02
C LYS A 149 0.93 -3.70 1.58
N TYR A 150 1.84 -2.84 1.12
CA TYR A 150 3.12 -3.24 0.58
C TYR A 150 4.26 -2.46 1.23
N ASP A 151 5.01 -3.15 2.08
CA ASP A 151 6.01 -2.60 2.98
C ASP A 151 7.39 -2.42 2.31
N TRP A 152 8.38 -1.97 3.08
CA TRP A 152 9.70 -1.57 2.58
C TRP A 152 10.89 -2.13 3.40
N CYS A 153 10.73 -3.21 4.16
CA CYS A 153 11.82 -3.85 4.89
C CYS A 153 12.70 -4.72 3.98
N PHE A 154 13.99 -4.88 4.31
CA PHE A 154 14.92 -5.73 3.53
C PHE A 154 15.03 -5.38 2.03
N THR A 155 15.04 -4.08 1.73
CA THR A 155 15.03 -3.48 0.38
C THR A 155 16.40 -2.97 -0.07
N GLN A 156 17.51 -3.53 0.45
CA GLN A 156 18.85 -3.03 0.13
C GLN A 156 19.12 -3.07 -1.38
N GLY A 157 19.49 -1.91 -1.94
CA GLY A 157 19.77 -1.75 -3.37
C GLY A 157 18.54 -1.56 -4.25
N LEU A 158 17.34 -1.46 -3.68
CA LEU A 158 16.11 -1.16 -4.41
C LEU A 158 15.80 0.33 -4.41
N ASP A 159 15.20 0.78 -5.51
CA ASP A 159 14.60 2.11 -5.66
C ASP A 159 13.09 2.03 -5.41
N ALA A 160 12.56 2.89 -4.53
CA ALA A 160 11.14 2.83 -4.13
C ALA A 160 10.17 3.06 -5.29
N PRO A 161 10.24 4.17 -6.05
CA PRO A 161 9.38 4.37 -7.22
C PRO A 161 9.37 3.16 -8.18
N THR A 162 10.54 2.59 -8.45
CA THR A 162 10.70 1.43 -9.35
C THR A 162 10.09 0.16 -8.76
N ALA A 163 10.42 -0.20 -7.53
CA ALA A 163 9.95 -1.43 -6.90
C ALA A 163 8.43 -1.41 -6.66
N TYR A 164 7.88 -0.28 -6.22
CA TYR A 164 6.43 -0.11 -6.09
C TYR A 164 5.73 -0.14 -7.47
N SER A 165 6.33 0.46 -8.50
CA SER A 165 5.82 0.38 -9.87
C SER A 165 5.74 -1.06 -10.39
N THR A 166 6.74 -1.89 -10.09
CA THR A 166 6.73 -3.32 -10.47
C THR A 166 5.56 -4.07 -9.86
N MET A 167 5.27 -3.87 -8.57
CA MET A 167 4.11 -4.49 -7.92
C MET A 167 2.79 -3.90 -8.43
N ARG A 168 2.72 -2.57 -8.66
CA ARG A 168 1.56 -1.91 -9.30
C ARG A 168 1.22 -2.55 -10.64
N ASP A 169 2.21 -2.74 -11.51
CA ASP A 169 2.02 -3.37 -12.82
C ASP A 169 1.60 -4.84 -12.69
N ALA A 170 2.18 -5.57 -11.74
CA ALA A 170 1.81 -6.94 -11.44
C ALA A 170 0.34 -7.07 -10.99
N LEU A 171 -0.13 -6.18 -10.10
CA LEU A 171 -1.52 -6.14 -9.64
C LEU A 171 -2.49 -5.79 -10.78
N LEU A 172 -2.17 -4.76 -11.59
CA LEU A 172 -2.98 -4.40 -12.76
C LEU A 172 -3.10 -5.57 -13.74
N ALA A 173 -2.02 -6.31 -13.98
CA ALA A 173 -1.99 -7.45 -14.88
C ALA A 173 -2.85 -8.65 -14.41
N THR A 174 -3.30 -8.67 -13.15
CA THR A 174 -4.25 -9.69 -12.67
C THR A 174 -5.67 -9.47 -13.20
N GLY A 175 -6.02 -8.25 -13.60
CA GLY A 175 -7.38 -7.85 -13.96
C GLY A 175 -8.36 -7.77 -12.77
N ARG A 176 -7.92 -8.09 -11.54
CA ARG A 176 -8.72 -7.87 -10.33
C ARG A 176 -8.46 -6.46 -9.79
N PRO A 177 -9.50 -5.68 -9.46
CA PRO A 177 -9.30 -4.40 -8.79
C PRO A 177 -8.76 -4.61 -7.37
N ILE A 178 -7.53 -4.18 -7.11
CA ILE A 178 -6.86 -4.27 -5.81
C ILE A 178 -6.36 -2.87 -5.42
N VAL A 179 -6.81 -2.36 -4.28
CA VAL A 179 -6.29 -1.10 -3.71
C VAL A 179 -4.83 -1.29 -3.35
N PHE A 180 -3.95 -0.42 -3.85
CA PHE A 180 -2.52 -0.53 -3.59
C PHE A 180 -2.04 0.51 -2.58
N SER A 181 -1.64 0.04 -1.40
CA SER A 181 -1.21 0.85 -0.25
C SER A 181 0.29 0.75 -0.04
N ILE A 182 1.00 1.84 -0.36
CA ILE A 182 2.46 1.96 -0.29
C ILE A 182 2.88 2.25 1.16
N CYS A 183 3.88 1.53 1.66
CA CYS A 183 4.37 1.64 3.03
C CYS A 183 5.90 1.69 3.07
N GLU A 184 6.48 2.83 2.70
CA GLU A 184 7.93 3.09 2.81
C GLU A 184 8.26 4.24 3.77
N TRP A 185 7.30 4.55 4.64
CA TRP A 185 7.42 5.47 5.78
C TRP A 185 7.77 6.92 5.43
N GLY A 186 7.57 7.35 4.19
CA GLY A 186 7.89 8.71 3.73
C GLY A 186 9.34 8.92 3.32
N LYS A 187 10.20 7.90 3.39
CA LYS A 187 11.67 8.04 3.28
C LYS A 187 12.11 8.55 1.90
N SER A 188 11.40 8.15 0.85
CA SER A 188 11.63 8.55 -0.54
C SER A 188 10.65 9.63 -1.02
N LYS A 189 9.99 10.34 -0.10
CA LYS A 189 9.03 11.43 -0.40
C LYS A 189 7.91 10.96 -1.35
N PRO A 190 7.09 9.98 -0.93
CA PRO A 190 6.11 9.30 -1.79
C PRO A 190 5.07 10.25 -2.37
N TRP A 191 4.73 11.33 -1.68
CA TRP A 191 3.87 12.40 -2.21
C TRP A 191 4.35 12.99 -3.56
N SER A 192 5.62 12.79 -3.95
CA SER A 192 6.15 13.26 -5.24
C SER A 192 6.00 12.27 -6.41
N TRP A 193 5.71 10.99 -6.15
CA TRP A 193 5.71 9.93 -7.18
C TRP A 193 4.59 8.89 -7.01
N ALA A 194 4.19 8.60 -5.78
CA ALA A 194 3.17 7.63 -5.43
C ALA A 194 1.78 7.92 -6.00
N PRO A 195 1.35 9.19 -6.27
CA PRO A 195 0.09 9.42 -6.96
C PRO A 195 -0.05 8.66 -8.27
N ALA A 196 1.03 8.44 -9.01
CA ALA A 196 1.03 7.69 -10.28
C ALA A 196 1.17 6.16 -10.11
N VAL A 197 1.35 5.68 -8.87
CA VAL A 197 1.72 4.28 -8.57
C VAL A 197 0.74 3.60 -7.63
N GLY A 198 0.35 4.24 -6.53
CA GLY A 198 -0.52 3.66 -5.50
C GLY A 198 -1.81 4.43 -5.33
N ASN A 199 -2.73 3.84 -4.59
CA ASN A 199 -3.97 4.49 -4.18
C ASN A 199 -3.86 5.23 -2.84
N LEU A 200 -2.88 4.86 -2.03
CA LEU A 200 -2.50 5.57 -0.82
C LEU A 200 -1.07 5.26 -0.41
N TRP A 201 -0.42 6.16 0.32
CA TRP A 201 0.95 5.98 0.80
C TRP A 201 1.15 6.49 2.23
N ARG A 202 1.97 5.77 3.00
CA ARG A 202 2.47 6.23 4.29
C ARG A 202 3.44 7.39 4.09
N THR A 203 3.24 8.48 4.82
CA THR A 203 4.11 9.67 4.80
C THR A 203 5.09 9.74 5.98
N THR A 204 4.92 8.87 6.99
CA THR A 204 5.72 8.84 8.22
C THR A 204 6.05 7.41 8.63
N GLY A 205 6.94 7.28 9.62
CA GLY A 205 7.06 6.08 10.45
C GLY A 205 5.76 5.70 11.18
N ASP A 206 5.77 4.56 11.86
CA ASP A 206 4.60 3.94 12.50
C ASP A 206 4.03 4.82 13.62
N ILE A 207 2.72 4.68 13.86
CA ILE A 207 2.05 5.36 14.95
C ILE A 207 2.14 4.52 16.23
N VAL A 208 2.27 5.19 17.37
CA VAL A 208 2.13 4.57 18.70
C VAL A 208 0.91 5.10 19.44
N ASP A 209 0.40 4.33 20.39
CA ASP A 209 -0.73 4.71 21.26
C ASP A 209 -0.31 5.78 22.28
N CYS A 210 -0.11 6.99 21.77
CA CYS A 210 0.38 8.12 22.51
C CYS A 210 0.09 9.41 21.73
N PHE A 211 -0.45 10.41 22.43
CA PHE A 211 -0.90 11.65 21.80
C PHE A 211 0.26 12.56 21.37
N ASP A 212 1.16 12.88 22.29
CA ASP A 212 2.26 13.84 22.08
C ASP A 212 3.57 13.32 22.71
N CYS A 213 4.11 12.23 22.16
CA CYS A 213 5.43 11.73 22.54
C CYS A 213 6.43 12.06 21.44
N PRO A 214 7.69 12.35 21.82
CA PRO A 214 8.75 12.52 20.86
C PRO A 214 8.79 11.35 19.87
N ALA A 215 9.00 11.67 18.59
CA ALA A 215 9.32 10.66 17.61
C ALA A 215 10.50 9.83 18.12
N ARG A 216 10.47 8.52 17.86
CA ARG A 216 11.56 7.59 18.17
C ARG A 216 12.11 7.09 16.83
N PRO A 217 13.00 7.86 16.18
CA PRO A 217 13.47 7.54 14.82
C PRO A 217 14.22 6.21 14.78
N ASP A 218 14.83 5.80 15.89
CA ASP A 218 15.48 4.50 16.05
C ASP A 218 14.50 3.31 15.94
N LYS A 219 13.21 3.56 16.15
CA LYS A 219 12.12 2.58 16.03
C LYS A 219 11.14 2.90 14.93
N GLU A 220 11.37 4.00 14.23
CA GLU A 220 10.43 4.56 13.26
C GLU A 220 9.05 4.84 13.86
N ASP A 221 8.93 5.10 15.16
CA ASP A 221 7.65 5.34 15.86
C ASP A 221 7.34 6.85 16.02
N ASN A 222 6.07 7.23 15.97
CA ASN A 222 5.58 8.61 16.13
C ASN A 222 4.30 8.67 16.99
N GLY A 223 4.19 9.69 17.83
CA GLY A 223 2.91 10.07 18.47
C GLY A 223 1.95 10.72 17.48
N VAL A 224 0.68 10.89 17.90
CA VAL A 224 -0.38 11.47 17.05
C VAL A 224 0.00 12.86 16.54
N LEU A 225 0.42 13.77 17.43
CA LEU A 225 0.76 15.15 17.05
C LEU A 225 1.97 15.20 16.11
N GLN A 226 2.96 14.33 16.33
CA GLN A 226 4.15 14.24 15.49
C GLN A 226 3.81 13.82 14.05
N ILE A 227 2.83 12.93 13.87
CA ILE A 227 2.34 12.57 12.53
C ILE A 227 1.58 13.73 11.91
N LEU A 228 0.71 14.39 12.67
CA LEU A 228 -0.08 15.53 12.16
C LEU A 228 0.81 16.66 11.66
N ASP A 229 1.83 17.04 12.44
CA ASP A 229 2.80 18.08 12.06
C ASP A 229 3.55 17.73 10.77
N GLN A 230 3.85 16.44 10.55
CA GLN A 230 4.53 15.96 9.35
C GLN A 230 3.64 15.97 8.09
N GLN A 231 2.32 16.18 8.21
CA GLN A 231 1.44 16.29 7.04
C GLN A 231 1.40 17.69 6.43
N ALA A 232 1.87 18.71 7.16
CA ALA A 232 1.79 20.10 6.70
C ALA A 232 2.52 20.29 5.35
N GLY A 233 1.77 20.77 4.34
CA GLY A 233 2.29 21.00 2.99
C GLY A 233 2.19 19.80 2.05
N LEU A 234 1.67 18.65 2.50
CA LEU A 234 1.44 17.48 1.66
C LEU A 234 0.03 17.45 1.02
N GLU A 235 -0.86 18.37 1.40
CA GLU A 235 -2.25 18.44 0.95
C GLU A 235 -2.39 18.48 -0.59
N PRO A 236 -1.54 19.19 -1.36
CA PRO A 236 -1.65 19.23 -2.81
C PRO A 236 -1.41 17.88 -3.51
N ALA A 237 -0.80 16.91 -2.83
CA ALA A 237 -0.49 15.60 -3.38
C ALA A 237 -1.63 14.58 -3.18
N ALA A 238 -2.67 14.90 -2.40
CA ALA A 238 -3.76 14.00 -2.07
C ALA A 238 -5.07 14.40 -2.77
N GLY A 239 -5.89 13.40 -3.13
CA GLY A 239 -7.15 13.60 -3.81
C GLY A 239 -7.86 12.29 -4.16
N PRO A 240 -9.02 12.35 -4.83
CA PRO A 240 -9.77 11.15 -5.20
C PRO A 240 -8.93 10.13 -5.97
N GLY A 241 -8.71 8.96 -5.35
CA GLY A 241 -7.93 7.86 -5.90
C GLY A 241 -6.49 7.74 -5.40
N HIS A 242 -5.99 8.73 -4.65
CA HIS A 242 -4.59 8.82 -4.21
C HIS A 242 -4.48 9.60 -2.88
N TRP A 243 -4.18 8.93 -1.77
CA TRP A 243 -4.22 9.48 -0.40
C TRP A 243 -2.89 9.42 0.36
#